data_AF-A0A9W9NYS1-F1
#
_entry.id   AF-A0A9W9NYS1-F1
#
_cell.length_a   1.000
_cell.length_b   1.000
_cell.length_c   1.000
_cell.angle_alpha   90.00
_cell.angle_beta   90.00
_cell.angle_gamma   90.00
#
_symmetry.space_group_name_H-M   'P 1'
#
loop_
_entity.id
_entity.type
_entity.pdbx_description
1 polymer ?
#
loop_
_entity_poly.entity_id
_entity_poly.type
_entity_poly.pdbx_seq_one_letter_code
_entity_poly.pdbx_strand_id
1 'polypeptide(L)'
;MTQGTAGLYGDGFHISGWRGKTDPGTGKCDDLNHMVYTYNQGVVLSGLRGLWLATGSQDYLRDGHELVHAVLRATGWPQTSKRWAGLGRAGVLEEACDSHGSCSQDGQTFKGIFFHHLAEFCRPLRPQEERFLGGQTQRPAVDDKDWARVYSRHLERCKAYGPWIEHNARAALMTRDDEGKFGSWWGLPFGYTVEEGIVNSSVLAEGSIDYRNDEDEGDVRVSQGVPRDFNDRGRGRTVETQSGGVSVLRALLQWQTLGAIS
;
A
#
# COMPACT_ATOMS: atom_id res chain seq x y z
N MET A 1 -15.47 -8.15 4.67
CA MET A 1 -14.84 -7.55 3.48
C MET A 1 -13.49 -8.22 3.18
N THR A 2 -13.46 -9.54 3.12
CA THR A 2 -12.35 -10.32 2.52
C THR A 2 -13.05 -11.39 1.67
N GLN A 3 -12.62 -11.73 0.46
CA GLN A 3 -11.24 -11.91 0.00
C GLN A 3 -11.06 -11.42 -1.43
N GLY A 4 -10.23 -10.38 -1.61
CA GLY A 4 -9.35 -10.36 -2.77
C GLY A 4 -8.28 -11.44 -2.61
N THR A 5 -7.57 -11.75 -3.70
CA THR A 5 -6.50 -12.75 -3.74
C THR A 5 -5.53 -12.62 -2.55
N ALA A 6 -5.27 -13.73 -1.85
CA ALA A 6 -4.24 -13.86 -0.81
C ALA A 6 -4.36 -12.96 0.45
N GLY A 7 -5.57 -12.51 0.81
CA GLY A 7 -5.83 -11.76 2.05
C GLY A 7 -5.73 -10.24 1.89
N LEU A 8 -5.76 -9.75 0.65
CA LEU A 8 -5.82 -8.32 0.31
C LEU A 8 -7.28 -7.88 0.13
N TYR A 9 -7.52 -6.58 0.30
CA TYR A 9 -8.79 -5.96 -0.04
C TYR A 9 -8.86 -5.71 -1.55
N GLY A 10 -9.90 -6.26 -2.20
CA GLY A 10 -10.29 -5.85 -3.54
C GLY A 10 -10.87 -4.43 -3.54
N ASP A 11 -11.15 -3.91 -4.74
CA ASP A 11 -11.60 -2.53 -4.96
C ASP A 11 -12.98 -2.26 -4.33
N GLY A 12 -13.91 -3.20 -4.50
CA GLY A 12 -15.24 -3.08 -3.95
C GLY A 12 -16.24 -4.04 -4.58
N PHE A 13 -17.50 -3.89 -4.18
CA PHE A 13 -18.60 -4.69 -4.72
C PHE A 13 -19.52 -3.81 -5.58
N HIS A 14 -19.79 -4.26 -6.79
CA HIS A 14 -20.82 -3.77 -7.69
C HIS A 14 -22.12 -4.54 -7.49
N ILE A 15 -23.17 -4.10 -8.18
CA ILE A 15 -24.47 -4.75 -8.17
C ILE A 15 -24.59 -5.61 -9.43
N SER A 16 -24.76 -6.93 -9.25
CA SER A 16 -24.91 -7.86 -10.36
C SER A 16 -26.06 -7.47 -11.28
N GLY A 17 -25.77 -7.34 -12.57
CA GLY A 17 -26.78 -6.97 -13.59
C GLY A 17 -27.26 -5.52 -13.53
N TRP A 18 -26.55 -4.63 -12.83
CA TRP A 18 -26.88 -3.20 -12.80
C TRP A 18 -26.88 -2.58 -14.20
N ARG A 19 -28.00 -1.95 -14.58
CA ARG A 19 -28.12 -1.19 -15.84
C ARG A 19 -28.62 0.25 -15.64
N GLY A 20 -28.95 0.62 -14.40
CA GLY A 20 -29.36 1.97 -14.03
C GLY A 20 -30.46 1.97 -12.97
N LYS A 21 -30.90 3.16 -12.56
CA LYS A 21 -31.90 3.30 -11.48
C LYS A 21 -33.22 2.58 -11.75
N THR A 22 -33.61 2.44 -13.00
CA THR A 22 -34.85 1.77 -13.43
C THR A 22 -34.69 0.28 -13.66
N ASP A 23 -33.47 -0.23 -13.72
CA ASP A 23 -33.13 -1.65 -13.83
C ASP A 23 -31.90 -1.92 -12.95
N PRO A 24 -32.10 -2.00 -11.61
CA PRO A 24 -31.00 -2.04 -10.66
C PRO A 24 -30.36 -3.42 -10.52
N GLY A 25 -30.69 -4.40 -11.38
CA GLY A 25 -30.21 -5.76 -11.23
C GLY A 25 -30.62 -6.38 -9.90
N THR A 26 -29.68 -7.00 -9.19
CA THR A 26 -29.95 -7.63 -7.87
C THR A 26 -30.24 -6.62 -6.75
N GLY A 27 -29.85 -5.35 -6.92
CA GLY A 27 -29.93 -4.32 -5.89
C GLY A 27 -29.03 -4.58 -4.66
N LYS A 28 -28.09 -5.54 -4.76
CA LYS A 28 -27.16 -5.92 -3.69
C LYS A 28 -25.73 -5.74 -4.17
N CYS A 29 -24.84 -5.26 -3.31
CA CYS A 29 -23.41 -5.20 -3.63
C CYS A 29 -22.81 -6.62 -3.55
N ASP A 30 -23.08 -7.45 -4.57
CA ASP A 30 -22.80 -8.88 -4.61
C ASP A 30 -21.79 -9.29 -5.70
N ASP A 31 -21.27 -8.34 -6.48
CA ASP A 31 -20.30 -8.56 -7.53
C ASP A 31 -18.93 -7.96 -7.17
N LEU A 32 -17.98 -8.78 -6.73
CA LEU A 32 -16.67 -8.32 -6.27
C LEU A 32 -15.77 -7.94 -7.45
N ASN A 33 -15.29 -6.70 -7.49
CA ASN A 33 -14.12 -6.33 -8.28
C ASN A 33 -12.84 -6.77 -7.53
N HIS A 34 -12.13 -7.73 -8.12
CA HIS A 34 -10.92 -8.29 -7.54
C HIS A 34 -9.67 -7.39 -7.67
N MET A 35 -9.81 -6.21 -8.31
CA MET A 35 -8.70 -5.28 -8.47
C MET A 35 -8.12 -4.86 -7.12
N VAL A 36 -6.79 -4.89 -7.01
CA VAL A 36 -6.09 -4.56 -5.77
C VAL A 36 -5.22 -3.33 -6.00
N TYR A 37 -5.45 -2.31 -5.17
CA TYR A 37 -4.62 -1.11 -5.12
C TYR A 37 -3.91 -1.02 -3.77
N THR A 38 -2.70 -0.44 -3.75
CA THR A 38 -1.95 -0.32 -2.48
C THR A 38 -2.66 0.59 -1.47
N TYR A 39 -3.35 1.65 -1.93
CA TYR A 39 -4.03 2.60 -1.05
C TYR A 39 -5.17 1.94 -0.25
N ASN A 40 -5.94 1.03 -0.86
CA ASN A 40 -7.01 0.27 -0.19
C ASN A 40 -6.46 -0.51 0.99
N GLN A 41 -5.24 -1.03 0.87
CA GLN A 41 -4.58 -1.75 1.96
C GLN A 41 -4.10 -0.78 3.04
N GLY A 42 -3.63 0.40 2.64
CA GLY A 42 -3.13 1.44 3.54
C GLY A 42 -4.20 2.04 4.44
N VAL A 43 -5.27 2.58 3.85
CA VAL A 43 -6.29 3.39 4.57
C VAL A 43 -6.89 2.64 5.76
N VAL A 44 -7.05 1.31 5.63
CA VAL A 44 -7.56 0.42 6.68
C VAL A 44 -6.65 0.41 7.91
N LEU A 45 -5.33 0.46 7.75
CA LEU A 45 -4.36 0.31 8.85
C LEU A 45 -4.54 1.39 9.93
N SER A 46 -4.59 2.66 9.52
CA SER A 46 -4.75 3.75 10.50
C SER A 46 -6.13 3.73 11.17
N GLY A 47 -7.17 3.28 10.45
CA GLY A 47 -8.50 3.09 11.01
C GLY A 47 -8.52 2.00 12.09
N LEU A 48 -7.88 0.86 11.83
CA LEU A 48 -7.72 -0.22 12.80
C LEU A 48 -6.96 0.22 14.05
N ARG A 49 -5.88 0.99 13.92
CA ARG A 49 -5.19 1.59 15.08
C ARG A 49 -6.13 2.49 15.88
N GLY A 50 -6.92 3.33 15.20
CA GLY A 50 -7.92 4.19 15.82
C GLY A 50 -8.97 3.41 16.60
N LEU A 51 -9.47 2.30 16.04
CA LEU A 51 -10.44 1.42 16.70
C LEU A 51 -9.84 0.70 17.92
N TRP A 52 -8.58 0.28 17.85
CA TRP A 52 -7.88 -0.23 19.03
C TRP A 52 -7.80 0.83 20.14
N LEU A 53 -7.36 2.05 19.83
CA LEU A 53 -7.37 3.15 20.80
C LEU A 53 -8.78 3.38 21.39
N ALA A 54 -9.80 3.33 20.55
CA ALA A 54 -11.18 3.63 20.89
C ALA A 54 -11.93 2.49 21.57
N THR A 55 -11.39 1.27 21.66
CA THR A 55 -12.12 0.12 22.24
C THR A 55 -11.28 -0.73 23.18
N GLY A 56 -9.96 -0.73 23.02
CA GLY A 56 -9.05 -1.65 23.67
C GLY A 56 -8.98 -3.04 23.04
N SER A 57 -9.80 -3.35 22.01
CA SER A 57 -9.79 -4.66 21.38
C SER A 57 -8.51 -4.89 20.58
N GLN A 58 -7.78 -5.96 20.92
CA GLN A 58 -6.52 -6.33 20.27
C GLN A 58 -6.73 -6.86 18.85
N ASP A 59 -7.96 -7.26 18.51
CA ASP A 59 -8.34 -7.78 17.21
C ASP A 59 -7.99 -6.80 16.10
N TYR A 60 -8.24 -5.51 16.30
CA TYR A 60 -7.93 -4.49 15.31
C TYR A 60 -6.42 -4.40 15.01
N LEU A 61 -5.55 -4.53 16.02
CA LEU A 61 -4.11 -4.56 15.79
C LEU A 61 -3.68 -5.86 15.09
N ARG A 62 -4.28 -7.00 15.47
CA ARG A 62 -4.02 -8.29 14.82
C ARG A 62 -4.39 -8.23 13.33
N ASP A 63 -5.58 -7.77 12.99
CA ASP A 63 -6.06 -7.61 11.62
C ASP A 63 -5.13 -6.68 10.82
N GLY A 64 -4.67 -5.60 11.44
CA GLY A 64 -3.72 -4.67 10.81
C GLY A 64 -2.38 -5.33 10.49
N HIS A 65 -1.84 -6.12 11.41
CA HIS A 65 -0.60 -6.87 11.17
C HIS A 65 -0.79 -7.97 10.11
N GLU A 66 -1.92 -8.67 10.09
CA GLU A 66 -2.24 -9.66 9.07
C GLU A 66 -2.29 -9.03 7.67
N LEU A 67 -2.89 -7.84 7.55
CA LEU A 67 -2.92 -7.08 6.30
C LEU A 67 -1.52 -6.64 5.85
N VAL A 68 -0.68 -6.11 6.75
CA VAL A 68 0.71 -5.75 6.42
C VAL A 68 1.48 -6.98 5.93
N HIS A 69 1.32 -8.14 6.59
CA HIS A 69 1.94 -9.38 6.13
C HIS A 69 1.45 -9.83 4.75
N ALA A 70 0.16 -9.62 4.43
CA ALA A 70 -0.37 -9.89 3.10
C ALA A 70 0.28 -8.99 2.04
N VAL A 71 0.43 -7.69 2.33
CA VAL A 71 1.12 -6.75 1.42
C VAL A 71 2.58 -7.13 1.21
N LEU A 72 3.32 -7.46 2.28
CA LEU A 72 4.71 -7.92 2.17
C LEU A 72 4.82 -9.13 1.22
N ARG A 73 3.98 -10.15 1.41
CA ARG A 73 3.95 -11.32 0.51
C ARG A 73 3.57 -10.96 -0.91
N ALA A 74 2.66 -10.01 -1.11
CA ALA A 74 2.21 -9.54 -2.41
C ALA A 74 3.25 -8.69 -3.16
N THR A 75 4.36 -8.32 -2.49
CA THR A 75 5.57 -7.79 -3.15
C THR A 75 6.61 -8.87 -3.46
N GLY A 76 6.40 -10.11 -3.04
CA GLY A 76 7.39 -11.19 -3.10
C GLY A 76 8.42 -11.18 -1.96
N TRP A 77 8.17 -10.43 -0.88
CA TRP A 77 9.05 -10.39 0.31
C TRP A 77 8.80 -11.60 1.24
N PRO A 78 9.84 -12.18 1.88
CA PRO A 78 11.27 -11.84 1.82
C PRO A 78 12.08 -12.58 0.74
N GLN A 79 11.45 -13.46 -0.06
CA GLN A 79 12.17 -14.28 -1.05
C GLN A 79 12.68 -13.48 -2.26
N THR A 80 12.26 -12.21 -2.39
CA THR A 80 12.65 -11.25 -3.44
C THR A 80 12.57 -11.81 -4.86
N SER A 81 11.57 -12.66 -5.12
CA SER A 81 11.25 -13.16 -6.47
C SER A 81 10.85 -12.01 -7.39
N LYS A 82 11.46 -11.91 -8.57
CA LYS A 82 11.11 -10.89 -9.60
C LYS A 82 9.80 -11.18 -10.33
N ARG A 83 9.10 -12.28 -10.01
CA ARG A 83 7.76 -12.54 -10.57
C ARG A 83 6.75 -11.58 -9.94
N TRP A 84 5.80 -11.11 -10.75
CA TRP A 84 4.67 -10.34 -10.26
C TRP A 84 3.90 -11.12 -9.19
N ALA A 85 3.70 -10.49 -8.02
CA ALA A 85 3.08 -11.10 -6.84
C ALA A 85 1.75 -10.42 -6.44
N GLY A 86 1.23 -9.52 -7.28
CA GLY A 86 -0.07 -8.86 -7.12
C GLY A 86 -0.01 -7.41 -6.65
N LEU A 87 1.00 -7.03 -5.84
CA LEU A 87 1.26 -5.63 -5.42
C LEU A 87 2.75 -5.29 -5.52
N GLY A 88 3.45 -5.93 -6.44
CA GLY A 88 4.89 -5.76 -6.58
C GLY A 88 5.62 -7.01 -6.97
N ARG A 89 6.94 -6.89 -6.95
CA ARG A 89 7.90 -7.96 -7.20
C ARG A 89 9.22 -7.64 -6.52
N ALA A 90 10.03 -8.66 -6.30
CA ALA A 90 11.34 -8.57 -5.66
C ALA A 90 11.39 -7.89 -4.28
N GLY A 91 10.26 -7.78 -3.58
CA GLY A 91 10.14 -7.04 -2.34
C GLY A 91 9.84 -5.55 -2.50
N VAL A 92 9.73 -5.05 -3.73
CA VAL A 92 9.38 -3.65 -4.04
C VAL A 92 7.88 -3.56 -4.30
N LEU A 93 7.23 -2.60 -3.64
CA LEU A 93 5.83 -2.27 -3.80
C LEU A 93 5.60 -1.59 -5.15
N GLU A 94 4.59 -2.06 -5.87
CA GLU A 94 4.22 -1.51 -7.17
C GLU A 94 2.71 -1.55 -7.39
N GLU A 95 2.21 -0.63 -8.22
CA GLU A 95 0.87 -0.75 -8.81
C GLU A 95 0.93 -1.61 -10.08
N ALA A 96 -0.17 -2.26 -10.44
CA ALA A 96 -0.23 -3.05 -11.68
C ALA A 96 0.10 -2.21 -12.93
N CYS A 97 -0.31 -0.94 -12.94
CA CYS A 97 -0.06 0.01 -14.02
C CYS A 97 1.41 0.45 -14.15
N ASP A 98 2.26 0.26 -13.13
CA ASP A 98 3.64 0.80 -13.12
C ASP A 98 4.49 0.18 -14.23
N SER A 99 4.40 -1.15 -14.42
CA SER A 99 5.17 -1.84 -15.47
C SER A 99 4.72 -1.45 -16.88
N HIS A 100 3.47 -1.03 -17.04
CA HIS A 100 2.89 -0.53 -18.28
C HIS A 100 3.20 0.95 -18.53
N GLY A 101 3.49 1.71 -17.48
CA GLY A 101 3.62 3.16 -17.56
C GLY A 101 2.29 3.86 -17.87
N SER A 102 1.18 3.22 -17.51
CA SER A 102 -0.19 3.66 -17.78
C SER A 102 -0.93 4.17 -16.55
N CYS A 103 -0.23 4.38 -15.42
CA CYS A 103 -0.87 4.86 -14.21
C CYS A 103 -1.50 6.24 -14.42
N SER A 104 -2.76 6.38 -14.01
CA SER A 104 -3.44 7.67 -13.92
C SER A 104 -2.82 8.55 -12.84
N GLN A 105 -3.33 9.77 -12.73
CA GLN A 105 -2.96 10.65 -11.62
C GLN A 105 -3.24 9.98 -10.26
N ASP A 106 -4.40 9.33 -10.11
CA ASP A 106 -4.76 8.57 -8.91
C ASP A 106 -3.78 7.41 -8.68
N GLY A 107 -3.53 6.60 -9.72
CA GLY A 107 -2.62 5.46 -9.64
C GLY A 107 -1.23 5.81 -9.11
N GLN A 108 -0.67 6.94 -9.54
CA GLN A 108 0.63 7.41 -9.07
C GLN A 108 0.68 7.77 -7.58
N THR A 109 -0.46 8.12 -6.95
CA THR A 109 -0.51 8.55 -5.54
C THR A 109 -0.62 7.40 -4.55
N PHE A 110 -1.13 6.24 -4.98
CA PHE A 110 -1.58 5.16 -4.11
C PHE A 110 -0.48 4.61 -3.18
N LYS A 111 0.73 4.38 -3.70
CA LYS A 111 1.87 3.92 -2.89
C LYS A 111 2.20 4.89 -1.75
N GLY A 112 2.09 6.20 -2.00
CA GLY A 112 2.31 7.23 -0.97
C GLY A 112 1.28 7.13 0.15
N ILE A 113 0.00 7.00 -0.21
CA ILE A 113 -1.10 6.80 0.74
C ILE A 113 -0.84 5.56 1.61
N PHE A 114 -0.42 4.44 1.00
CA PHE A 114 -0.06 3.24 1.74
C PHE A 114 1.00 3.51 2.82
N PHE A 115 2.13 4.13 2.46
CA PHE A 115 3.20 4.41 3.43
C PHE A 115 2.81 5.45 4.49
N HIS A 116 1.94 6.41 4.17
CA HIS A 116 1.39 7.32 5.17
C HIS A 116 0.63 6.57 6.26
N HIS A 117 -0.26 5.66 5.87
CA HIS A 117 -1.06 4.91 6.83
C HIS A 117 -0.29 3.79 7.53
N LEU A 118 0.70 3.17 6.88
CA LEU A 118 1.62 2.23 7.55
C LEU A 118 2.44 2.95 8.63
N ALA A 119 2.94 4.16 8.33
CA ALA A 119 3.63 4.97 9.31
C ALA A 119 2.70 5.37 10.47
N GLU A 120 1.45 5.77 10.19
CA GLU A 120 0.49 6.08 11.25
C GLU A 120 0.13 4.84 12.08
N PHE A 121 0.01 3.66 11.47
CA PHE A 121 -0.23 2.42 12.17
C PHE A 121 0.89 2.10 13.16
N CYS A 122 2.15 2.31 12.77
CA CYS A 122 3.32 1.92 13.56
C CYS A 122 3.96 3.04 14.40
N ARG A 123 3.43 4.27 14.41
CA ARG A 123 4.08 5.37 15.14
C ARG A 123 3.96 5.22 16.66
N PRO A 124 4.89 5.82 17.42
CA PRO A 124 4.73 5.95 18.85
C PRO A 124 3.37 6.57 19.26
N LEU A 125 2.83 6.14 20.40
CA LEU A 125 1.73 6.84 21.04
C LEU A 125 2.14 8.27 21.36
N ARG A 126 1.19 9.19 21.18
CA ARG A 126 1.32 10.55 21.68
C ARG A 126 0.93 10.59 23.16
N PRO A 127 1.43 11.55 23.95
CA PRO A 127 1.07 11.68 25.37
C PRO A 127 -0.46 11.76 25.62
N GLN A 128 -1.21 12.32 24.68
CA GLN A 128 -2.68 12.36 24.75
C GLN A 128 -3.30 10.97 24.61
N GLU A 129 -2.76 10.11 23.73
CA GLU A 129 -3.22 8.74 23.52
C GLU A 129 -2.88 7.86 24.73
N GLU A 130 -1.69 8.00 25.30
CA GLU A 130 -1.30 7.30 26.54
C GLU A 130 -2.21 7.67 27.71
N ARG A 131 -2.51 8.96 27.90
CA ARG A 131 -3.47 9.41 28.92
C ARG A 131 -4.87 8.88 28.65
N PHE A 132 -5.30 8.87 27.38
CA PHE A 132 -6.60 8.34 27.00
C PHE A 132 -6.72 6.85 27.34
N LEU A 133 -5.68 6.05 27.10
CA LEU A 133 -5.64 4.63 27.45
C LEU A 133 -5.53 4.41 28.97
N GLY A 134 -4.70 5.20 29.68
CA GLY A 134 -4.53 5.11 31.13
C GLY A 134 -5.74 5.54 31.95
N GLY A 135 -6.57 6.44 31.43
CA GLY A 135 -7.81 6.89 32.08
C GLY A 135 -9.01 5.94 31.90
N GLN A 136 -8.89 4.90 31.08
CA GLN A 136 -9.99 3.98 30.75
C GLN A 136 -10.12 2.82 31.74
N THR A 137 -10.57 3.10 32.96
CA THR A 137 -10.84 2.08 33.99
C THR A 137 -12.17 1.34 33.81
N GLN A 138 -13.00 1.68 32.82
CA GLN A 138 -14.40 1.19 32.72
C GLN A 138 -14.90 0.79 31.31
N ARG A 139 -14.08 0.16 30.46
CA ARG A 139 -14.60 -0.40 29.20
C ARG A 139 -14.91 -1.90 29.31
N PRO A 140 -16.11 -2.34 28.90
CA PRO A 140 -16.57 -3.72 29.08
C PRO A 140 -15.92 -4.75 28.12
N ALA A 141 -15.14 -4.32 27.14
CA ALA A 141 -14.54 -5.16 26.08
C ALA A 141 -13.00 -5.21 26.13
N VAL A 142 -12.41 -5.02 27.32
CA VAL A 142 -10.96 -5.01 27.50
C VAL A 142 -10.51 -6.45 27.78
N ASP A 143 -10.03 -7.15 26.75
CA ASP A 143 -9.42 -8.48 26.89
C ASP A 143 -8.15 -8.44 27.76
N ASP A 144 -7.53 -7.27 27.94
CA ASP A 144 -6.32 -7.12 28.73
C ASP A 144 -6.22 -5.71 29.36
N LYS A 145 -6.29 -5.62 30.70
CA LYS A 145 -6.11 -4.35 31.42
C LYS A 145 -4.72 -3.75 31.22
N ASP A 146 -3.79 -4.52 30.64
CA ASP A 146 -2.42 -4.14 30.32
C ASP A 146 -2.29 -3.68 28.85
N TRP A 147 -2.93 -2.56 28.50
CA TRP A 147 -2.80 -1.95 27.16
C TRP A 147 -1.34 -1.66 26.80
N ALA A 148 -0.48 -1.43 27.80
CA ALA A 148 0.95 -1.16 27.61
C ALA A 148 1.67 -2.39 27.05
N ARG A 149 1.38 -3.59 27.57
CA ARG A 149 1.89 -4.86 27.02
C ARG A 149 1.40 -5.11 25.61
N VAL A 150 0.11 -4.88 25.33
CA VAL A 150 -0.47 -5.02 23.98
C VAL A 150 0.26 -4.10 23.00
N TYR A 151 0.42 -2.84 23.39
CA TYR A 151 1.09 -1.83 22.58
C TYR A 151 2.58 -2.14 22.37
N SER A 152 3.28 -2.65 23.38
CA SER A 152 4.67 -3.08 23.26
C SER A 152 4.84 -4.18 22.21
N ARG A 153 3.95 -5.19 22.20
CA ARG A 153 3.94 -6.25 21.18
C ARG A 153 3.63 -5.71 19.78
N HIS A 154 2.71 -4.76 19.69
CA HIS A 154 2.43 -4.08 18.43
C HIS A 154 3.65 -3.35 17.88
N LEU A 155 4.38 -2.61 18.73
CA LEU A 155 5.64 -1.96 18.32
C LEU A 155 6.72 -2.97 17.93
N GLU A 156 6.86 -4.10 18.63
CA GLU A 156 7.80 -5.16 18.27
C GLU A 156 7.49 -5.75 16.88
N ARG A 157 6.21 -6.03 16.61
CA ARG A 157 5.77 -6.50 15.29
C ARG A 157 5.95 -5.45 14.22
N CYS A 158 5.63 -4.20 14.54
CA CYS A 158 5.96 -3.08 13.70
C CYS A 158 7.43 -3.17 13.38
N LYS A 159 8.36 -3.11 14.35
CA LYS A 159 9.84 -3.25 14.19
C LYS A 159 10.35 -4.39 13.30
N ALA A 160 9.55 -5.39 12.93
CA ALA A 160 9.93 -6.42 11.97
C ALA A 160 9.80 -6.00 10.49
N TYR A 161 9.00 -4.98 10.15
CA TYR A 161 8.78 -4.52 8.76
C TYR A 161 9.91 -3.62 8.21
N GLY A 162 10.87 -3.27 9.03
CA GLY A 162 11.87 -2.22 8.79
C GLY A 162 12.79 -2.52 7.64
N PRO A 163 13.35 -3.75 7.54
CA PRO A 163 14.11 -4.16 6.38
C PRO A 163 13.33 -4.02 5.06
N TRP A 164 12.01 -4.28 5.06
CA TRP A 164 11.18 -4.12 3.86
C TRP A 164 10.89 -2.64 3.55
N ILE A 165 10.65 -1.81 4.58
CA ILE A 165 10.48 -0.35 4.42
C ILE A 165 11.78 0.27 3.87
N GLU A 166 12.93 -0.11 4.41
CA GLU A 166 14.24 0.36 3.95
C GLU A 166 14.52 -0.10 2.51
N HIS A 167 14.17 -1.34 2.17
CA HIS A 167 14.30 -1.86 0.81
C HIS A 167 13.49 -1.02 -0.19
N ASN A 168 12.23 -0.70 0.14
CA ASN A 168 11.38 0.16 -0.69
C ASN A 168 11.86 1.61 -0.75
N ALA A 169 12.36 2.16 0.35
CA ALA A 169 12.95 3.49 0.38
C ALA A 169 14.18 3.60 -0.55
N ARG A 170 15.05 2.59 -0.54
CA ARG A 170 16.19 2.51 -1.45
C ARG A 170 15.74 2.37 -2.90
N ALA A 171 14.73 1.54 -3.18
CA ALA A 171 14.15 1.41 -4.52
C ALA A 171 13.59 2.73 -5.04
N ALA A 172 12.80 3.44 -4.21
CA ALA A 172 12.28 4.76 -4.57
C ALA A 172 13.41 5.77 -4.84
N LEU A 173 14.46 5.80 -4.01
CA LEU A 173 15.62 6.67 -4.22
C LEU A 173 16.31 6.45 -5.58
N MET A 174 16.35 5.21 -6.08
CA MET A 174 16.94 4.90 -7.39
C MET A 174 16.14 5.48 -8.57
N THR A 175 14.92 5.94 -8.34
CA THR A 175 14.10 6.61 -9.38
C THR A 175 14.27 8.12 -9.40
N ARG A 176 15.10 8.70 -8.53
CA ARG A 176 15.29 10.15 -8.53
C ARG A 176 16.10 10.59 -9.75
N ASP A 177 15.61 11.59 -10.46
CA ASP A 177 16.39 12.26 -11.50
C ASP A 177 17.42 13.25 -10.90
N ASP A 178 18.17 13.91 -11.79
CA ASP A 178 19.20 14.89 -11.41
C ASP A 178 18.62 16.15 -10.72
N GLU A 179 17.31 16.40 -10.87
CA GLU A 179 16.58 17.46 -10.17
C GLU A 179 16.00 16.98 -8.81
N GLY A 180 16.17 15.70 -8.50
CA GLY A 180 15.73 15.07 -7.26
C GLY A 180 14.27 14.62 -7.26
N LYS A 181 13.58 14.58 -8.40
CA LYS A 181 12.17 14.19 -8.54
C LYS A 181 12.05 12.66 -8.60
N PHE A 182 11.17 12.10 -7.78
CA PHE A 182 10.91 10.65 -7.75
C PHE A 182 10.06 10.17 -8.92
N GLY A 183 10.34 8.96 -9.39
CA GLY A 183 9.49 8.22 -10.32
C GLY A 183 8.48 7.29 -9.64
N SER A 184 7.54 6.75 -10.42
CA SER A 184 6.50 5.83 -9.91
C SER A 184 6.98 4.38 -9.86
N TRP A 185 7.80 3.94 -10.82
CA TRP A 185 8.18 2.53 -10.95
C TRP A 185 9.53 2.27 -10.27
N TRP A 186 9.46 1.99 -8.97
CA TRP A 186 10.63 1.89 -8.09
C TRP A 186 11.56 0.71 -8.38
N GLY A 187 10.99 -0.40 -8.86
CA GLY A 187 11.74 -1.64 -8.93
C GLY A 187 12.75 -1.73 -10.08
N LEU A 188 12.43 -1.15 -11.26
CA LEU A 188 13.29 -1.28 -12.46
C LEU A 188 14.73 -0.80 -12.21
N PRO A 189 14.98 0.44 -11.75
CA PRO A 189 16.35 0.91 -11.50
C PRO A 189 16.97 0.28 -10.23
N PHE A 190 16.21 -0.50 -9.45
CA PHE A 190 16.68 -1.12 -8.21
C PHE A 190 17.22 -2.55 -8.38
N GLY A 191 17.36 -3.02 -9.63
CA GLY A 191 18.01 -4.29 -9.94
C GLY A 191 17.21 -5.18 -10.87
N TYR A 192 16.18 -4.65 -11.54
CA TYR A 192 15.59 -5.34 -12.67
C TYR A 192 16.30 -4.94 -13.96
N THR A 193 16.20 -5.77 -14.99
CA THR A 193 16.67 -5.41 -16.32
C THR A 193 15.54 -5.53 -17.33
N VAL A 194 15.61 -4.76 -18.42
CA VAL A 194 14.58 -4.80 -19.48
C VAL A 194 14.57 -6.18 -20.15
N GLU A 195 15.72 -6.84 -20.22
CA GLU A 195 15.90 -8.19 -20.76
C GLU A 195 15.18 -9.27 -19.92
N GLU A 196 14.83 -8.98 -18.67
CA GLU A 196 14.03 -9.88 -17.83
C GLU A 196 12.53 -9.86 -18.21
N GLY A 197 12.14 -9.10 -19.23
CA GLY A 197 10.77 -9.10 -19.77
C GLY A 197 9.73 -8.53 -18.81
N ILE A 198 10.17 -7.69 -17.86
CA ILE A 198 9.31 -7.16 -16.79
C ILE A 198 8.47 -5.94 -17.21
N VAL A 199 8.81 -5.31 -18.34
CA VAL A 199 8.02 -4.22 -18.92
C VAL A 199 6.70 -4.80 -19.44
N ASN A 200 5.57 -4.16 -19.09
CA ASN A 200 4.22 -4.65 -19.42
C ASN A 200 3.94 -6.08 -18.91
N SER A 201 4.46 -6.45 -17.73
CA SER A 201 4.38 -7.83 -17.21
C SER A 201 3.46 -7.99 -16.00
N SER A 202 2.96 -6.90 -15.42
CA SER A 202 1.98 -6.99 -14.33
C SER A 202 0.68 -7.58 -14.88
N VAL A 203 0.14 -8.61 -14.22
CA VAL A 203 -1.14 -9.20 -14.61
C VAL A 203 -2.16 -8.98 -13.51
N LEU A 204 -3.38 -8.63 -13.92
CA LEU A 204 -4.49 -8.50 -12.99
C LEU A 204 -5.05 -9.90 -12.65
N ALA A 205 -5.56 -10.05 -11.42
CA ALA A 205 -6.26 -11.27 -11.04
C ALA A 205 -7.56 -11.40 -11.85
N GLU A 206 -8.03 -12.63 -12.07
CA GLU A 206 -9.32 -12.86 -12.72
C GLU A 206 -10.45 -12.10 -12.00
N GLY A 207 -11.34 -11.46 -12.76
CA GLY A 207 -12.42 -10.63 -12.21
C GLY A 207 -11.99 -9.23 -11.74
N SER A 208 -10.74 -8.82 -12.02
CA SER A 208 -10.28 -7.45 -11.76
C SER A 208 -10.61 -6.53 -12.94
N ILE A 209 -11.11 -5.33 -12.64
CA ILE A 209 -11.27 -4.24 -13.60
C ILE A 209 -10.59 -3.00 -13.02
N ASP A 210 -9.68 -2.38 -13.77
CA ASP A 210 -8.86 -1.25 -13.31
C ASP A 210 -9.46 0.10 -13.74
N TYR A 211 -10.64 0.42 -13.21
CA TYR A 211 -11.33 1.69 -13.49
C TYR A 211 -10.47 2.92 -13.20
N ARG A 212 -9.53 2.82 -12.26
CA ARG A 212 -8.67 3.95 -11.85
C ARG A 212 -7.61 4.29 -12.87
N ASN A 213 -7.16 3.34 -13.69
CA ASN A 213 -6.12 3.57 -14.69
C ASN A 213 -6.62 3.43 -16.13
N ASP A 214 -7.79 2.81 -16.37
CA ASP A 214 -8.35 2.61 -17.70
C ASP A 214 -9.07 3.86 -18.27
N GLU A 215 -9.56 4.79 -17.42
CA GLU A 215 -10.33 5.96 -17.88
C GLU A 215 -9.47 7.13 -18.40
N ASP A 216 -8.14 7.06 -18.24
CA ASP A 216 -7.19 8.16 -18.50
C ASP A 216 -6.43 7.99 -19.83
N GLU A 217 -7.03 7.33 -20.84
CA GLU A 217 -6.45 7.18 -22.20
C GLU A 217 -6.21 8.51 -22.94
N GLY A 218 -6.65 9.65 -22.39
CA GLY A 218 -6.72 10.94 -23.05
C GLY A 218 -5.41 11.67 -23.36
N ASP A 219 -4.24 11.26 -22.84
CA ASP A 219 -2.98 11.98 -23.12
C ASP A 219 -1.69 11.13 -23.05
N VAL A 220 -1.78 9.81 -23.22
CA VAL A 220 -0.59 8.94 -23.22
C VAL A 220 0.07 8.99 -24.60
N ARG A 221 1.01 9.93 -24.79
CA ARG A 221 1.94 9.84 -25.92
C ARG A 221 2.82 8.61 -25.73
N VAL A 222 2.44 7.50 -26.35
CA VAL A 222 3.30 6.31 -26.47
C VAL A 222 4.54 6.73 -27.27
N SER A 223 5.63 7.00 -26.56
CA SER A 223 6.94 7.21 -27.19
C SER A 223 7.29 5.94 -27.97
N GLN A 224 7.43 6.08 -29.29
CA GLN A 224 7.91 5.02 -30.17
C GLN A 224 9.43 4.84 -29.89
N GLY A 225 9.77 4.00 -28.91
CA GLY A 225 11.16 3.67 -28.56
C GLY A 225 11.33 3.31 -27.09
N VAL A 226 12.42 2.59 -26.76
CA VAL A 226 12.81 2.34 -25.36
C VAL A 226 13.21 3.68 -24.74
N PRO A 227 12.52 4.17 -23.70
CA PRO A 227 12.87 5.44 -23.08
C PRO A 227 14.22 5.32 -22.38
N ARG A 228 14.92 6.46 -22.27
CA ARG A 228 16.17 6.54 -21.49
C ARG A 228 15.93 6.20 -20.01
N ASP A 229 14.77 6.58 -19.49
CA ASP A 229 14.29 6.25 -18.16
C ASP A 229 12.80 5.90 -18.23
N PHE A 230 12.43 4.72 -17.73
CA PHE A 230 11.04 4.25 -17.76
C PHE A 230 10.12 5.02 -16.80
N ASN A 231 10.68 5.79 -15.86
CA ASN A 231 9.92 6.69 -15.00
C ASN A 231 9.48 7.99 -15.70
N ASP A 232 9.97 8.25 -16.92
CA ASP A 232 9.51 9.36 -17.77
C ASP A 232 8.38 8.95 -18.73
N ARG A 233 7.92 7.69 -18.67
CA ARG A 233 6.77 7.22 -19.46
C ARG A 233 5.45 7.75 -18.90
N GLY A 234 4.43 7.76 -19.75
CA GLY A 234 3.07 8.15 -19.36
C GLY A 234 3.07 9.59 -18.83
N ARG A 235 2.55 9.77 -17.62
CA ARG A 235 2.52 11.08 -16.94
C ARG A 235 3.88 11.54 -16.41
N GLY A 236 4.90 10.67 -16.46
CA GLY A 236 6.25 10.95 -15.96
C GLY A 236 6.29 11.16 -14.45
N ARG A 237 7.21 12.03 -14.02
CA ARG A 237 7.39 12.42 -12.62
C ARG A 237 6.45 13.57 -12.26
N THR A 238 5.61 13.33 -11.27
CA THR A 238 4.51 14.22 -10.86
C THR A 238 4.57 14.54 -9.36
N VAL A 239 3.63 15.33 -8.87
CA VAL A 239 3.51 15.55 -7.41
C VAL A 239 3.11 14.27 -6.69
N GLU A 240 2.37 13.39 -7.35
CA GLU A 240 1.95 12.09 -6.83
C GLU A 240 3.13 11.13 -6.69
N THR A 241 4.03 11.06 -7.69
CA THR A 241 5.25 10.24 -7.57
C THR A 241 6.21 10.81 -6.53
N GLN A 242 6.32 12.14 -6.43
CA GLN A 242 7.08 12.82 -5.38
C GLN A 242 6.53 12.50 -3.99
N SER A 243 5.20 12.54 -3.83
CA SER A 243 4.51 12.17 -2.60
C SER A 243 4.82 10.72 -2.22
N GLY A 244 4.79 9.80 -3.18
CA GLY A 244 5.18 8.40 -2.99
C GLY A 244 6.60 8.25 -2.41
N GLY A 245 7.59 8.85 -3.07
CA GLY A 245 8.98 8.81 -2.63
C GLY A 245 9.22 9.43 -1.25
N VAL A 246 8.64 10.59 -0.98
CA VAL A 246 8.75 11.25 0.33
C VAL A 246 8.05 10.45 1.43
N SER A 247 6.92 9.81 1.13
CA SER A 247 6.16 9.02 2.10
C SER A 247 6.93 7.80 2.60
N VAL A 248 7.58 7.06 1.70
CA VAL A 248 8.39 5.89 2.10
C VAL A 248 9.66 6.31 2.86
N LEU A 249 10.28 7.44 2.49
CA LEU A 249 11.41 8.00 3.24
C LEU A 249 11.00 8.46 4.64
N ARG A 250 9.85 9.11 4.78
CA ARG A 250 9.29 9.49 6.08
C ARG A 250 8.99 8.26 6.93
N ALA A 251 8.42 7.21 6.34
CA ALA A 251 8.17 5.95 7.04
C ALA A 251 9.47 5.32 7.54
N LEU A 252 10.53 5.31 6.72
CA LEU A 252 11.87 4.86 7.13
C LEU A 252 12.46 5.71 8.25
N LEU A 253 12.36 7.04 8.18
CA LEU A 253 12.87 7.91 9.23
C LEU A 253 12.17 7.63 10.56
N GLN A 254 10.83 7.57 10.55
CA GLN A 254 10.05 7.26 11.74
C GLN A 254 10.49 5.90 12.33
N TRP A 255 10.76 4.94 11.46
CA TRP A 255 11.27 3.64 11.87
C TRP A 255 12.62 3.68 12.57
N GLN A 256 13.58 4.37 11.97
CA GLN A 256 14.91 4.50 12.54
C GLN A 256 14.84 5.18 13.91
N THR A 257 13.91 6.14 14.08
CA THR A 257 13.66 6.76 15.38
C THR A 257 12.96 5.83 16.37
N LEU A 258 12.11 4.89 15.93
CA LEU A 258 11.52 3.86 16.81
C LEU A 258 12.58 2.93 17.43
N GLY A 259 13.65 2.64 16.70
CA GLY A 259 14.79 1.86 17.19
C GLY A 259 15.70 2.64 18.14
N ALA A 260 15.76 3.97 18.00
CA ALA A 260 16.58 4.85 18.84
C ALA A 260 15.95 5.19 20.20
N ILE A 261 14.67 4.86 20.41
CA ILE A 261 13.90 5.18 21.63
C ILE A 261 13.66 3.92 22.50
N SER A 262 14.14 2.73 22.09
CA SER A 262 14.05 1.49 22.88
C SER A 262 15.36 1.07 23.52
#